data_AF-A0A081RY14-F1
#
_entry.id   AF-A0A081RY14-F1
#
_cell.length_a   1.000
_cell.length_b   1.000
_cell.length_c   1.000
_cell.angle_alpha   90.00
_cell.angle_beta   90.00
_cell.angle_gamma   90.00
#
_symmetry.space_group_name_H-M   'P 1'
#
loop_
_entity.id
_entity.type
_entity.pdbx_description
1 polymer ?
#
loop_
_entity_poly.entity_id
_entity_poly.type
_entity_poly.pdbx_seq_one_letter_code
_entity_poly.pdbx_strand_id
1 'polypeptide(L)'
;MSQRSTPLTRATSYLLIYLTVVYPLHPAIAAGITPDNHQTQVQNQGNVPVVNIATPNEAGISHNTYQAFNVATQGAILNNATQTAQSQLAGQLNANPNLKGKAAELIINEVTGNGRSELQGQLEIVGNKANVMIANPNGITCDGCGFINTASATLTTGKPQFDKQGALEVLEVKQG
;
A
#
# COMPACT_ATOMS: atom_id res chain seq x y z
N MET A 1 3.77 -56.68 21.92
CA MET A 1 2.59 -56.88 21.06
C MET A 1 2.65 -55.86 19.93
N SER A 2 2.90 -56.32 18.71
CA SER A 2 3.14 -55.48 17.54
C SER A 2 1.79 -55.03 16.94
N GLN A 3 1.52 -53.72 16.92
CA GLN A 3 0.30 -53.16 16.34
C GLN A 3 0.34 -53.34 14.82
N ARG A 4 -0.47 -54.29 14.32
CA ARG A 4 -0.70 -54.47 12.87
C ARG A 4 -1.55 -53.31 12.36
N SER A 5 -0.94 -52.41 11.59
CA SER A 5 -1.65 -51.38 10.83
C SER A 5 -2.58 -52.03 9.80
N THR A 6 -3.89 -51.79 9.90
CA THR A 6 -4.89 -52.32 8.96
C THR A 6 -4.79 -51.67 7.57
N PRO A 7 -5.07 -52.39 6.47
CA PRO A 7 -4.98 -51.86 5.10
C PRO A 7 -5.88 -50.64 4.86
N LEU A 8 -6.99 -50.53 5.60
CA LEU A 8 -7.90 -49.39 5.58
C LEU A 8 -7.21 -48.10 6.07
N THR A 9 -6.38 -48.18 7.11
CA THR A 9 -5.60 -47.05 7.65
C THR A 9 -4.54 -46.57 6.67
N ARG A 10 -4.00 -47.47 5.85
CA ARG A 10 -3.02 -47.11 4.81
C ARG A 10 -3.71 -46.39 3.66
N ALA A 11 -4.87 -46.87 3.22
CA ALA A 11 -5.66 -46.24 2.15
C ALA A 11 -6.12 -44.82 2.52
N THR A 12 -6.56 -44.60 3.77
CA THR A 12 -6.94 -43.26 4.25
C THR A 12 -5.75 -42.29 4.30
N SER A 13 -4.56 -42.78 4.67
CA SER A 13 -3.35 -41.95 4.69
C SER A 13 -2.90 -41.57 3.27
N TYR A 14 -2.98 -42.46 2.30
CA TYR A 14 -2.67 -42.14 0.90
C TYR A 14 -3.65 -41.13 0.29
N LEU A 15 -4.93 -41.20 0.66
CA LEU A 15 -5.95 -40.24 0.20
C LEU A 15 -5.71 -38.82 0.76
N LEU A 16 -5.36 -38.71 2.04
CA LEU A 16 -5.02 -37.42 2.68
C LEU A 16 -3.75 -36.78 2.09
N ILE A 17 -2.72 -37.59 1.81
CA ILE A 17 -1.50 -37.12 1.15
C ILE A 17 -1.80 -36.62 -0.27
N TYR A 18 -2.61 -37.35 -1.04
CA TYR A 18 -3.02 -36.95 -2.39
C TYR A 18 -3.77 -35.62 -2.39
N LEU A 19 -4.70 -35.42 -1.44
CA LEU A 19 -5.43 -34.15 -1.29
C LEU A 19 -4.46 -32.98 -1.04
N THR A 20 -3.45 -33.13 -0.18
CA THR A 20 -2.48 -32.03 0.08
C THR A 20 -1.55 -31.70 -1.09
N VAL A 21 -1.25 -32.65 -1.98
CA VAL A 21 -0.32 -32.44 -3.11
C VAL A 21 -0.98 -31.72 -4.29
N VAL A 22 -2.30 -31.85 -4.42
CA VAL A 22 -3.04 -31.36 -5.61
C VAL A 22 -3.65 -29.97 -5.40
N TYR A 23 -3.73 -29.45 -4.18
CA TYR A 23 -4.11 -28.05 -4.00
C TYR A 23 -2.95 -27.14 -4.41
N PRO A 24 -3.08 -26.33 -5.48
CA PRO A 24 -2.09 -25.31 -5.74
C PRO A 24 -2.03 -24.40 -4.51
N LEU A 25 -0.84 -24.30 -3.93
CA LEU A 25 -0.49 -23.17 -3.07
C LEU A 25 -0.62 -21.95 -3.96
N HIS A 26 -1.78 -21.29 -3.88
CA HIS A 26 -1.98 -20.05 -4.61
C HIS A 26 -0.89 -19.11 -4.11
N PRO A 27 -0.03 -18.55 -4.98
CA PRO A 27 0.90 -17.53 -4.55
C PRO A 27 0.05 -16.42 -3.92
N ALA A 28 0.36 -16.08 -2.67
CA ALA A 28 -0.17 -14.89 -2.05
C ALA A 28 0.51 -13.70 -2.73
N ILE A 29 0.05 -13.34 -3.93
CA ILE A 29 0.39 -12.06 -4.51
C ILE A 29 -0.30 -11.03 -3.64
N ALA A 30 0.47 -10.26 -2.87
CA ALA A 30 -0.06 -9.13 -2.14
C ALA A 30 -0.81 -8.25 -3.16
N ALA A 31 -2.11 -8.01 -2.94
CA ALA A 31 -2.89 -7.11 -3.78
C ALA A 31 -2.15 -5.76 -3.82
N GLY A 32 -1.66 -5.30 -4.97
CA GLY A 32 -0.71 -4.18 -5.07
C GLY A 32 -1.17 -2.87 -4.41
N ILE A 33 -1.57 -1.89 -5.21
CA ILE A 33 -2.20 -0.67 -4.68
C ILE A 33 -3.61 -0.60 -5.25
N THR A 34 -4.62 -0.60 -4.38
CA THR A 34 -6.02 -0.59 -4.77
C THR A 34 -6.75 0.50 -3.98
N PRO A 35 -7.16 1.60 -4.63
CA PRO A 35 -7.84 2.70 -3.96
C PRO A 35 -9.27 2.30 -3.53
N ASP A 36 -9.76 2.92 -2.47
CA ASP A 36 -11.12 2.69 -1.93
C ASP A 36 -12.20 3.53 -2.59
N ASN A 37 -11.80 4.60 -3.26
CA ASN A 37 -12.71 5.58 -3.81
C ASN A 37 -12.12 6.22 -5.09
N HIS A 38 -12.88 7.13 -5.70
CA HIS A 38 -12.50 7.78 -6.96
C HIS A 38 -11.62 9.02 -6.80
N GLN A 39 -11.33 9.47 -5.58
CA GLN A 39 -10.49 10.65 -5.31
C GLN A 39 -9.02 10.36 -5.55
N THR A 40 -8.60 9.11 -5.34
CA THR A 40 -7.27 8.60 -5.64
C THR A 40 -7.35 7.68 -6.85
N GLN A 41 -6.50 7.87 -7.85
CA GLN A 41 -6.45 6.97 -9.01
C GLN A 41 -5.08 6.32 -9.14
N VAL A 42 -5.09 5.02 -9.48
CA VAL A 42 -3.87 4.25 -9.69
C VAL A 42 -3.82 3.82 -11.15
N GLN A 43 -2.69 4.09 -11.78
CA GLN A 43 -2.39 3.67 -13.15
C GLN A 43 -0.97 3.10 -13.18
N ASN A 44 -0.63 2.25 -14.13
CA ASN A 44 0.73 1.72 -14.24
C ASN A 44 1.49 2.44 -15.35
N GLN A 45 2.73 2.83 -15.05
CA GLN A 45 3.70 3.24 -16.07
C GLN A 45 4.71 2.09 -16.20
N GLY A 46 4.54 1.28 -17.25
CA GLY A 46 5.19 -0.04 -17.31
C GLY A 46 4.69 -0.93 -16.17
N ASN A 47 5.59 -1.40 -15.31
CA ASN A 47 5.27 -2.24 -14.15
C ASN A 47 5.19 -1.46 -12.82
N VAL A 48 5.44 -0.15 -12.85
CA VAL A 48 5.44 0.69 -11.64
C VAL A 48 4.06 1.33 -11.47
N PRO A 49 3.35 1.10 -10.35
CA PRO A 49 2.12 1.80 -10.04
C PRO A 49 2.38 3.27 -9.74
N VAL A 50 1.61 4.14 -10.40
CA VAL A 50 1.56 5.59 -10.23
C VAL A 50 0.21 5.95 -9.63
N VAL A 51 0.25 6.48 -8.43
CA VAL A 51 -0.89 6.96 -7.66
C VAL A 51 -1.04 8.46 -7.90
N ASN A 52 -2.05 8.86 -8.67
CA ASN A 52 -2.52 10.24 -8.67
C ASN A 52 -3.28 10.46 -7.34
N ILE A 53 -2.59 11.09 -6.39
CA ILE A 53 -3.13 11.38 -5.07
C ILE A 53 -4.32 12.32 -5.15
N ALA A 54 -5.21 12.27 -4.16
CA ALA A 54 -6.37 13.12 -4.04
C ALA A 54 -5.99 14.61 -3.92
N THR A 55 -6.92 15.50 -4.26
CA THR A 55 -6.76 16.94 -4.08
C THR A 55 -6.43 17.26 -2.62
N PRO A 56 -5.36 18.03 -2.34
CA PRO A 56 -5.04 18.45 -0.99
C PRO A 56 -6.12 19.38 -0.43
N ASN A 57 -6.42 19.27 0.85
CA ASN A 57 -7.33 20.19 1.54
C ASN A 57 -6.66 21.55 1.84
N GLU A 58 -7.35 22.41 2.57
CA GLU A 58 -6.84 23.74 2.93
C GLU A 58 -5.55 23.66 3.76
N ALA A 59 -5.41 22.65 4.61
CA ALA A 59 -4.22 22.36 5.40
C ALA A 59 -3.07 21.69 4.61
N GLY A 60 -3.21 21.54 3.28
CA GLY A 60 -2.20 20.94 2.42
C GLY A 60 -2.13 19.41 2.52
N ILE A 61 -3.13 18.77 3.13
CA ILE A 61 -3.17 17.31 3.32
C ILE A 61 -3.92 16.66 2.16
N SER A 62 -3.25 15.75 1.45
CA SER A 62 -3.89 14.80 0.54
C SER A 62 -4.15 13.49 1.27
N HIS A 63 -5.41 13.18 1.54
CA HIS A 63 -5.83 11.95 2.21
C HIS A 63 -6.31 10.94 1.17
N ASN A 64 -5.65 9.78 1.15
CA ASN A 64 -5.85 8.71 0.18
C ASN A 64 -6.17 7.44 0.95
N THR A 65 -7.26 6.77 0.58
CA THR A 65 -7.74 5.55 1.25
C THR A 65 -7.65 4.35 0.30
N TYR A 66 -7.22 3.19 0.82
CA TYR A 66 -6.95 1.98 0.04
C TYR A 66 -7.53 0.71 0.66
N GLN A 67 -7.97 -0.21 -0.21
CA GLN A 67 -8.32 -1.58 0.19
C GLN A 67 -7.03 -2.37 0.45
N ALA A 68 -6.00 -2.06 -0.34
CA ALA A 68 -4.66 -2.60 -0.18
C ALA A 68 -3.62 -1.56 -0.62
N PHE A 69 -2.56 -1.40 0.18
CA PHE A 69 -1.41 -0.56 -0.14
C PHE A 69 -0.13 -1.36 0.13
N ASN A 70 0.36 -2.02 -0.91
CA ASN A 70 1.58 -2.81 -0.91
C ASN A 70 2.54 -2.25 -1.97
N VAL A 71 3.81 -2.11 -1.61
CA VAL A 71 4.86 -1.60 -2.51
C VAL A 71 5.79 -2.75 -2.79
N ALA A 72 5.67 -3.38 -3.96
CA ALA A 72 6.58 -4.46 -4.37
C ALA A 72 7.96 -3.90 -4.76
N THR A 73 8.91 -4.79 -5.08
CA THR A 73 10.33 -4.44 -5.29
C THR A 73 10.58 -3.47 -6.44
N GLN A 74 9.69 -3.41 -7.43
CA GLN A 74 9.75 -2.41 -8.51
C GLN A 74 9.43 -0.98 -8.04
N GLY A 75 8.92 -0.82 -6.82
CA GLY A 75 8.54 0.45 -6.23
C GLY A 75 7.14 0.91 -6.62
N ALA A 76 6.78 2.10 -6.15
CA ALA A 76 5.53 2.79 -6.42
C ALA A 76 5.75 4.31 -6.41
N ILE A 77 4.88 5.05 -7.09
CA ILE A 77 4.99 6.50 -7.23
C ILE A 77 3.73 7.17 -6.69
N LEU A 78 3.90 8.18 -5.85
CA LEU A 78 2.88 9.16 -5.48
C LEU A 78 3.07 10.40 -6.37
N ASN A 79 2.13 10.66 -7.26
CA ASN A 79 2.18 11.80 -8.17
C ASN A 79 1.70 13.08 -7.49
N ASN A 80 2.66 13.84 -6.96
CA ASN A 80 2.43 15.16 -6.35
C ASN A 80 2.86 16.31 -7.30
N ALA A 81 2.87 16.06 -8.61
CA ALA A 81 3.36 17.02 -9.59
C ALA A 81 2.23 17.93 -10.12
N THR A 82 2.40 19.25 -10.03
CA THR A 82 1.47 20.24 -10.60
C THR A 82 1.74 20.54 -12.08
N GLN A 83 2.87 20.04 -12.59
CA GLN A 83 3.33 20.13 -13.97
C GLN A 83 4.03 18.81 -14.33
N THR A 84 4.36 18.59 -15.60
CA THR A 84 5.13 17.42 -16.02
C THR A 84 6.45 17.35 -15.25
N ALA A 85 6.78 16.16 -14.74
CA ALA A 85 7.93 15.93 -13.87
C ALA A 85 8.64 14.62 -14.23
N GLN A 86 9.93 14.52 -13.89
CA GLN A 86 10.75 13.35 -14.13
C GLN A 86 10.77 12.47 -12.88
N SER A 87 10.24 11.25 -12.97
CA SER A 87 10.36 10.20 -11.96
C SER A 87 11.64 9.40 -12.17
N GLN A 88 12.24 8.97 -11.05
CA GLN A 88 13.38 8.05 -11.01
C GLN A 88 12.97 6.61 -11.32
N LEU A 89 11.75 6.21 -10.93
CA LEU A 89 11.24 4.85 -11.11
C LEU A 89 10.57 4.61 -12.47
N ALA A 90 9.95 5.64 -13.08
CA ALA A 90 9.09 5.44 -14.26
C ALA A 90 9.31 6.45 -15.41
N GLY A 91 10.31 7.32 -15.31
CA GLY A 91 10.62 8.27 -16.36
C GLY A 91 9.74 9.54 -16.30
N GLN A 92 9.50 10.17 -17.44
CA GLN A 92 8.69 11.39 -17.49
C GLN A 92 7.21 11.08 -17.23
N LEU A 93 6.59 11.80 -16.28
CA LEU A 93 5.19 11.67 -15.91
C LEU A 93 4.47 13.02 -16.05
N ASN A 94 3.20 12.96 -16.49
CA ASN A 94 2.34 14.14 -16.55
C ASN A 94 1.95 14.62 -15.15
N ALA A 95 1.52 15.89 -15.08
CA ALA A 95 0.94 16.47 -13.87
C ALA A 95 -0.24 15.63 -13.35
N ASN A 96 -0.40 15.58 -12.03
CA ASN A 96 -1.55 14.96 -11.41
C ASN A 96 -2.80 15.87 -11.62
N PRO A 97 -3.83 15.40 -12.33
CA PRO A 97 -5.01 16.20 -12.63
C PRO A 97 -5.84 16.60 -11.40
N ASN A 98 -5.69 15.88 -10.27
CA ASN A 98 -6.45 16.17 -9.05
C ASN A 98 -5.95 17.43 -8.32
N LEU A 99 -4.70 17.85 -8.53
CA LEU A 99 -4.06 18.88 -7.71
C LEU A 99 -4.52 20.30 -8.03
N LYS A 100 -5.04 20.54 -9.24
CA LYS A 100 -5.51 21.86 -9.71
C LYS A 100 -4.52 23.02 -9.42
N GLY A 101 -3.23 22.73 -9.50
CA GLY A 101 -2.15 23.69 -9.26
C GLY A 101 -1.62 23.77 -7.82
N LYS A 102 -2.24 23.10 -6.84
CA LYS A 102 -1.77 23.04 -5.45
C LYS A 102 -1.29 21.63 -5.11
N ALA A 103 0.00 21.49 -4.83
CA ALA A 103 0.58 20.23 -4.37
C ALA A 103 0.25 19.97 -2.89
N ALA A 104 0.32 18.69 -2.50
CA ALA A 104 0.23 18.28 -1.10
C ALA A 104 1.53 18.61 -0.35
N GLU A 105 1.40 18.99 0.91
CA GLU A 105 2.49 19.10 1.88
C GLU A 105 2.62 17.83 2.74
N LEU A 106 1.49 17.14 2.94
CA LEU A 106 1.39 15.84 3.58
C LEU A 106 0.52 14.92 2.74
N ILE A 107 1.02 13.73 2.45
CA ILE A 107 0.29 12.67 1.76
C ILE A 107 0.02 11.54 2.76
N ILE A 108 -1.24 11.34 3.10
CA ILE A 108 -1.68 10.25 3.97
C ILE A 108 -2.19 9.11 3.09
N ASN A 109 -1.62 7.93 3.29
CA ASN A 109 -2.05 6.69 2.68
C ASN A 109 -2.62 5.77 3.76
N GLU A 110 -3.95 5.75 3.89
CA GLU A 110 -4.66 4.96 4.89
C GLU A 110 -5.22 3.69 4.26
N VAL A 111 -4.89 2.52 4.82
CA VAL A 111 -5.53 1.27 4.44
C VAL A 111 -6.78 1.08 5.29
N THR A 112 -7.94 1.06 4.63
CA THR A 112 -9.24 0.80 5.28
C THR A 112 -9.71 -0.65 5.09
N GLY A 113 -9.08 -1.39 4.17
CA GLY A 113 -9.26 -2.83 4.03
C GLY A 113 -8.70 -3.62 5.22
N ASN A 114 -8.89 -4.94 5.19
CA ASN A 114 -8.48 -5.84 6.29
C ASN A 114 -7.05 -6.41 6.14
N GLY A 115 -6.36 -6.07 5.03
CA GLY A 115 -5.04 -6.60 4.72
C GLY A 115 -3.90 -5.81 5.38
N ARG A 116 -2.79 -6.49 5.66
CA ARG A 116 -1.52 -5.86 6.04
C ARG A 116 -0.86 -5.18 4.84
N SER A 117 0.04 -4.23 5.12
CA SER A 117 0.90 -3.60 4.12
C SER A 117 2.29 -4.24 4.13
N GLU A 118 2.71 -4.73 2.98
CA GLU A 118 4.04 -5.24 2.68
C GLU A 118 4.77 -4.22 1.80
N LEU A 119 5.82 -3.61 2.34
CA LEU A 119 6.62 -2.58 1.69
C LEU A 119 8.01 -3.15 1.41
N GLN A 120 8.25 -3.50 0.14
CA GLN A 120 9.43 -4.20 -0.35
C GLN A 120 10.26 -3.39 -1.37
N GLY A 121 9.83 -2.17 -1.68
CA GLY A 121 10.49 -1.32 -2.68
C GLY A 121 10.42 0.16 -2.34
N GLN A 122 10.89 0.98 -3.28
CA GLN A 122 10.94 2.43 -3.13
C GLN A 122 9.57 3.06 -3.36
N LEU A 123 9.15 3.95 -2.46
CA LEU A 123 8.01 4.84 -2.65
C LEU A 123 8.53 6.24 -3.03
N GLU A 124 8.32 6.63 -4.27
CA GLU A 124 8.74 7.92 -4.80
C GLU A 124 7.61 8.94 -4.76
N ILE A 125 7.88 10.15 -4.29
CA ILE A 125 7.02 11.31 -4.57
C ILE A 125 7.56 12.00 -5.82
N VAL A 126 6.84 11.94 -6.94
CA VAL A 126 7.24 12.69 -8.14
C VAL A 126 6.64 14.10 -8.09
N GLY A 127 7.41 15.09 -8.53
CA GLY A 127 7.03 16.51 -8.47
C GLY A 127 7.40 17.16 -7.14
N ASN A 128 6.44 17.84 -6.51
CA ASN A 128 6.68 18.59 -5.29
C ASN A 128 6.96 17.66 -4.11
N LYS A 129 8.08 17.90 -3.40
CA LYS A 129 8.44 17.17 -2.17
C LYS A 129 7.36 17.35 -1.11
N ALA A 130 7.01 16.27 -0.42
CA ALA A 130 6.04 16.28 0.68
C ALA A 130 6.45 15.32 1.80
N ASN A 131 5.75 15.39 2.93
CA ASN A 131 5.76 14.35 3.94
C ASN A 131 4.85 13.19 3.52
N VAL A 132 5.18 11.96 3.90
CA VAL A 132 4.33 10.79 3.65
C VAL A 132 4.01 10.06 4.95
N MET A 133 2.75 9.67 5.09
CA MET A 133 2.28 8.79 6.14
C MET A 133 1.63 7.56 5.51
N ILE A 134 1.99 6.37 5.99
CA ILE A 134 1.30 5.13 5.67
C ILE A 134 0.68 4.62 6.96
N ALA A 135 -0.64 4.56 7.00
CA ALA A 135 -1.44 4.13 8.13
C ALA A 135 -2.15 2.82 7.79
N ASN A 136 -1.83 1.74 8.49
CA ASN A 136 -2.53 0.48 8.32
C ASN A 136 -2.73 -0.20 9.69
N PRO A 137 -3.94 -0.15 10.26
CA PRO A 137 -4.25 -0.77 11.55
C PRO A 137 -4.02 -2.28 11.60
N ASN A 138 -4.02 -2.96 10.46
CA ASN A 138 -3.80 -4.40 10.40
C ASN A 138 -2.31 -4.77 10.52
N GLY A 139 -1.40 -3.81 10.33
CA GLY A 139 0.05 -4.00 10.42
C GLY A 139 0.79 -3.59 9.15
N ILE A 140 2.05 -3.20 9.33
CA ILE A 140 2.96 -2.79 8.26
C ILE A 140 4.26 -3.58 8.42
N THR A 141 4.72 -4.18 7.34
CA THR A 141 6.04 -4.81 7.21
C THR A 141 6.87 -3.98 6.23
N CYS A 142 8.08 -3.60 6.63
CA CYS A 142 9.06 -2.98 5.73
C CYS A 142 10.27 -3.92 5.61
N ASP A 143 10.48 -4.45 4.41
CA ASP A 143 11.62 -5.30 4.07
C ASP A 143 12.27 -4.76 2.79
N GLY A 144 13.25 -3.87 2.94
CA GLY A 144 13.85 -3.16 1.80
C GLY A 144 13.03 -1.97 1.30
N CYS A 145 12.04 -1.51 2.07
CA CYS A 145 11.33 -0.27 1.74
C CYS A 145 12.26 0.95 1.78
N GLY A 146 11.96 1.94 0.95
CA GLY A 146 12.66 3.22 0.97
C GLY A 146 11.80 4.34 0.40
N PHE A 147 12.27 5.57 0.54
CA PHE A 147 11.51 6.75 0.16
C PHE A 147 12.36 7.68 -0.69
N ILE A 148 11.80 8.12 -1.83
CA ILE A 148 12.45 9.04 -2.75
C ILE A 148 11.69 10.36 -2.75
N ASN A 149 12.43 11.48 -2.72
CA ASN A 149 11.88 12.85 -2.71
C ASN A 149 10.83 13.10 -1.61
N THR A 150 11.05 12.49 -0.45
CA THR A 150 10.18 12.61 0.72
C THR A 150 10.88 13.45 1.78
N ALA A 151 10.18 14.40 2.41
CA ALA A 151 10.74 15.22 3.48
C ALA A 151 10.83 14.44 4.81
N SER A 152 9.78 13.71 5.14
CA SER A 152 9.72 12.75 6.26
C SER A 152 8.75 11.62 5.93
N ALA A 153 9.00 10.43 6.47
CA ALA A 153 8.15 9.26 6.30
C ALA A 153 7.70 8.72 7.66
N THR A 154 6.39 8.51 7.82
CA THR A 154 5.79 7.92 9.02
C THR A 154 5.05 6.64 8.66
N LEU A 155 5.37 5.54 9.34
CA LEU A 155 4.63 4.28 9.28
C LEU A 155 3.89 4.10 10.60
N THR A 156 2.58 3.85 10.55
CA THR A 156 1.78 3.69 11.77
C THR A 156 0.70 2.64 11.62
N THR A 157 0.40 1.94 12.72
CA THR A 157 -0.78 1.09 12.87
C THR A 157 -1.95 1.84 13.51
N GLY A 158 -1.80 3.13 13.77
CA GLY A 158 -2.89 3.99 14.20
C GLY A 158 -3.79 4.42 13.03
N LYS A 159 -5.05 4.72 13.33
CA LYS A 159 -5.98 5.35 12.39
C LYS A 159 -5.85 6.88 12.47
N PRO A 160 -5.66 7.59 11.34
CA PRO A 160 -5.65 9.05 11.34
C PRO A 160 -7.03 9.61 11.68
N GLN A 161 -7.07 10.56 12.60
CA GLN A 161 -8.26 11.32 12.98
C GLN A 161 -8.03 12.78 12.60
N PHE A 162 -9.02 13.37 11.94
CA PHE A 162 -8.95 14.73 11.42
C PHE A 162 -9.88 15.65 12.20
N ASP A 163 -9.46 16.89 12.42
CA ASP A 163 -10.30 17.91 13.02
C ASP A 163 -11.41 18.38 12.05
N LYS A 164 -12.24 19.31 12.51
CA LYS A 164 -13.35 19.86 11.70
C LYS A 164 -12.86 20.64 10.48
N GLN A 165 -11.60 21.05 10.46
CA GLN A 165 -10.93 21.81 9.41
C GLN A 165 -10.18 20.89 8.43
N GLY A 166 -10.14 19.58 8.71
CA GLY A 166 -9.45 18.56 7.92
C GLY A 166 -7.95 18.46 8.22
N ALA A 167 -7.43 19.14 9.24
CA ALA A 167 -6.06 18.94 9.69
C ALA A 167 -5.95 17.63 10.49
N LEU A 168 -4.77 17.00 10.46
CA LEU A 168 -4.51 15.79 11.25
C LEU A 168 -4.46 16.15 12.74
N GLU A 169 -5.39 15.61 13.52
CA GLU A 169 -5.56 15.92 14.94
C GLU A 169 -4.87 14.87 15.83
N VAL A 170 -5.15 13.58 15.59
CA VAL A 170 -4.69 12.46 16.43
C VAL A 170 -4.43 11.21 15.57
N LEU A 171 -3.50 10.37 16.01
CA LEU A 171 -3.39 8.98 15.56
C LEU A 171 -4.01 8.07 16.63
N GLU A 172 -5.11 7.39 16.31
CA GLU A 172 -5.79 6.48 17.24
C GLU A 172 -5.20 5.07 17.12
N VAL A 173 -4.49 4.61 18.17
CA VAL A 173 -3.93 3.24 18.25
C VAL A 173 -4.79 2.42 19.21
N LYS A 174 -5.48 1.39 18.70
CA LYS A 174 -6.42 0.60 19.51
C LYS A 174 -5.77 -0.52 20.31
N GLN A 175 -4.68 -1.13 19.81
CA GLN A 175 -3.94 -2.20 20.48
C GLN A 175 -2.46 -2.17 20.04
N GLY A 176 -1.54 -2.36 20.97
CA GLY A 176 -0.08 -2.37 20.76
C GLY A 176 0.57 -3.57 21.41
#